data_AF-A0A8H3WZM6-F1
#
_entry.id   AF-A0A8H3WZM6-F1
#
_cell.length_a   1.000
_cell.length_b   1.000
_cell.length_c   1.000
_cell.angle_alpha   90.00
_cell.angle_beta   90.00
_cell.angle_gamma   90.00
#
_symmetry.space_group_name_H-M   'P 1'
#
loop_
_entity.id
_entity.type
_entity.pdbx_description
1 polymer ?
#
loop_
_entity_poly.entity_id
_entity_poly.type
_entity_poly.pdbx_seq_one_letter_code
_entity_poly.pdbx_strand_id
1 'polypeptide(L)'
;MPEPEIHSSYIPLEEGIRHLQSKQYKKAWQCFEENANLGNLKAKYWQGYYLYHEYSFVIQYIEKEKQLYKEAANSDHSDAQYQYVALLLQDLKKEENNKKE
;
A
#
# COMPACT_ATOMS: atom_id res chain seq x y z
N MET A 1 -27.43 28.25 -16.18
CA MET A 1 -26.70 27.26 -15.37
C MET A 1 -25.25 27.33 -15.79
N PRO A 2 -24.29 27.67 -14.92
CA PRO A 2 -22.89 27.48 -15.24
C PRO A 2 -22.58 25.97 -15.20
N GLU A 3 -21.79 25.49 -16.15
CA GLU A 3 -21.28 24.13 -16.18
C GLU A 3 -20.41 23.86 -14.93
N PRO A 4 -20.33 22.60 -14.43
CA PRO A 4 -19.46 22.28 -13.32
C PRO A 4 -17.99 22.46 -13.76
N GLU A 5 -17.36 23.52 -13.27
CA GLU A 5 -15.91 23.71 -13.34
C GLU A 5 -15.25 22.55 -12.58
N ILE A 6 -14.81 21.53 -13.32
CA ILE A 6 -13.86 20.56 -12.81
C ILE A 6 -12.54 21.32 -12.68
N HIS A 7 -12.33 21.97 -11.54
CA HIS A 7 -10.98 22.34 -11.09
C HIS A 7 -10.24 21.05 -10.74
N SER A 8 -9.90 20.28 -11.77
CA SER A 8 -8.81 19.31 -11.72
C SER A 8 -7.56 20.14 -11.51
N SER A 9 -7.17 20.28 -10.24
CA SER A 9 -5.93 20.94 -9.85
C SER A 9 -4.78 20.04 -10.28
N TYR A 10 -4.52 19.99 -11.58
CA TYR A 10 -3.44 19.23 -12.19
C TYR A 10 -2.16 19.48 -11.40
N ILE A 11 -1.66 18.44 -10.74
CA ILE A 11 -0.43 18.50 -9.97
C ILE A 11 0.71 18.08 -10.91
N PRO A 12 1.74 18.92 -11.14
CA PRO A 12 2.90 18.52 -11.92
C PRO A 12 3.62 17.33 -11.27
N LEU A 13 4.17 16.43 -12.10
CA LEU A 13 4.81 15.20 -11.62
C LEU A 13 5.87 15.45 -10.54
N GLU A 14 6.68 16.50 -10.70
CA GLU A 14 7.71 16.91 -9.74
C GLU A 14 7.14 17.23 -8.36
N GLU A 15 5.94 17.82 -8.31
CA GLU A 15 5.26 18.14 -7.06
C GLU A 15 4.67 16.87 -6.41
N GLY A 16 4.19 15.91 -7.21
CA GLY A 16 3.82 14.58 -6.73
C GLY A 16 4.98 13.83 -6.06
N ILE A 17 6.19 13.94 -6.61
CA ILE A 17 7.40 13.35 -6.02
C ILE A 17 7.73 14.01 -4.66
N ARG A 18 7.57 15.33 -4.55
CA ARG A 18 7.76 16.05 -3.27
C ARG A 18 6.72 15.65 -2.23
N HIS A 19 5.46 15.47 -2.65
CA HIS A 19 4.41 14.94 -1.77
C HIS A 19 4.74 13.53 -1.27
N LEU A 20 5.32 12.67 -2.11
CA LEU A 20 5.79 11.35 -1.70
C LEU A 20 6.89 11.44 -0.63
N GLN A 21 7.89 12.30 -0.83
CA GLN A 21 8.97 12.55 0.15
C GLN A 21 8.45 13.12 1.47
N SER A 22 7.39 13.93 1.41
CA SER A 22 6.75 14.54 2.57
C SER A 22 5.68 13.65 3.23
N LYS A 23 5.61 12.36 2.86
CA LYS A 23 4.61 11.39 3.34
C LYS A 23 3.15 11.80 3.11
N GLN A 24 2.90 12.67 2.14
CA GLN A 24 1.55 13.04 1.68
C GLN A 24 1.09 12.07 0.60
N TYR A 25 1.02 10.79 0.97
CA TYR A 25 0.82 9.67 0.05
C TYR A 25 -0.42 9.79 -0.84
N LYS A 26 -1.55 10.26 -0.28
CA LYS A 26 -2.80 10.47 -1.03
C LYS A 26 -2.65 11.49 -2.17
N LYS A 27 -1.96 12.61 -1.91
CA LYS A 27 -1.73 13.65 -2.92
C LYS A 27 -0.70 13.21 -3.96
N ALA A 28 0.33 12.48 -3.53
CA ALA A 28 1.31 11.89 -4.43
C ALA A 28 0.65 10.89 -5.39
N TRP A 29 -0.21 10.01 -4.88
CA TRP A 29 -0.97 9.06 -5.69
C TRP A 29 -1.87 9.74 -6.71
N GLN A 30 -2.65 10.73 -6.28
CA GLN A 30 -3.52 11.50 -7.18
C GLN A 30 -2.71 12.17 -8.31
N CYS A 31 -1.58 12.81 -7.98
CA CYS A 31 -0.69 13.39 -8.97
C CYS A 31 -0.19 12.34 -9.98
N PHE A 32 0.25 11.17 -9.50
CA PHE A 32 0.77 10.14 -10.39
C PHE A 32 -0.31 9.55 -11.30
N GLU A 33 -1.53 9.37 -10.79
CA GLU A 33 -2.68 8.89 -11.57
C GLU A 33 -3.08 9.89 -12.66
N GLU A 34 -3.23 11.18 -12.32
CA GLU A 34 -3.56 12.23 -13.28
C GLU A 34 -2.50 12.35 -14.39
N ASN A 35 -1.20 12.36 -14.03
CA ASN A 35 -0.13 12.43 -15.02
C ASN A 35 -0.01 11.16 -15.87
N ALA A 36 -0.25 9.98 -15.29
CA ALA A 36 -0.23 8.72 -16.03
C ALA A 36 -1.40 8.64 -17.04
N ASN A 37 -2.57 9.15 -16.66
CA ASN A 37 -3.75 9.25 -17.53
C ASN A 37 -3.50 10.19 -18.73
N LEU A 38 -2.67 11.22 -18.55
CA LEU A 38 -2.20 12.09 -19.63
C LEU A 38 -1.06 11.48 -20.48
N GLY A 39 -0.70 10.23 -20.24
CA GLY A 39 0.32 9.50 -21.02
C GLY A 39 1.75 9.68 -20.53
N ASN A 40 1.97 10.31 -19.37
CA ASN A 40 3.32 10.46 -18.82
C ASN A 40 3.87 9.12 -18.30
N LEU A 41 4.82 8.54 -19.04
CA LEU A 41 5.48 7.28 -18.68
C LEU A 41 6.22 7.35 -17.34
N LYS A 42 6.80 8.52 -17.01
CA LYS A 42 7.50 8.72 -15.74
C LYS A 42 6.51 8.70 -14.56
N ALA A 43 5.27 9.13 -14.76
CA ALA A 43 4.24 9.01 -13.73
C ALA A 43 3.88 7.55 -13.44
N LYS A 44 3.76 6.70 -14.48
CA LYS A 44 3.58 5.24 -14.31
C LYS A 44 4.73 4.59 -13.54
N TYR A 45 5.97 5.01 -13.80
CA TYR A 45 7.12 4.58 -13.01
C TYR A 45 6.96 4.93 -11.52
N TRP A 46 6.53 6.16 -11.21
CA TRP A 46 6.32 6.58 -9.81
C TRP A 46 5.13 5.90 -9.13
N GLN A 47 4.07 5.52 -9.87
CA GLN A 47 3.02 4.65 -9.34
C GLN A 47 3.59 3.28 -8.93
N GLY A 48 4.42 2.68 -9.79
CA GLY A 48 5.11 1.42 -9.48
C GLY A 48 6.02 1.55 -8.26
N TYR A 49 6.81 2.62 -8.18
CA TYR A 49 7.67 2.92 -7.03
C TYR A 49 6.85 3.09 -5.74
N TYR A 50 5.76 3.86 -5.80
CA TYR A 50 4.85 4.07 -4.67
C TYR A 50 4.30 2.74 -4.15
N LEU A 51 3.74 1.91 -5.04
CA LEU A 51 3.17 0.63 -4.68
C LEU A 51 4.24 -0.33 -4.15
N TYR A 52 5.41 -0.38 -4.79
CA TYR A 52 6.49 -1.23 -4.33
C TYR A 52 6.93 -0.84 -2.90
N HIS A 53 7.15 0.43 -2.62
CA HIS A 53 7.66 0.85 -1.32
C HIS A 53 6.60 0.81 -0.20
N GLU A 54 5.37 1.28 -0.46
CA GLU A 54 4.28 1.21 0.52
C GLU A 54 3.88 -0.23 0.82
N TYR A 55 3.68 -1.04 -0.21
CA TYR A 55 3.26 -2.43 -0.04
C TYR A 55 4.39 -3.28 0.56
N SER A 56 5.65 -3.04 0.18
CA SER A 56 6.80 -3.72 0.79
C SER A 56 6.97 -3.33 2.26
N PHE A 57 6.71 -2.07 2.62
CA PHE A 57 6.71 -1.64 4.02
C PHE A 57 5.61 -2.37 4.80
N VAL A 58 4.37 -2.37 4.31
CA VAL A 58 3.25 -3.09 4.95
C VAL A 58 3.58 -4.58 5.13
N ILE A 59 4.11 -5.26 4.10
CA ILE A 59 4.52 -6.67 4.18
C ILE A 59 5.58 -6.86 5.29
N GLN A 60 6.61 -6.01 5.35
CA GLN A 60 7.64 -6.11 6.38
C GLN A 60 7.08 -5.99 7.80
N TYR A 61 6.10 -5.11 8.03
CA TYR A 61 5.45 -5.00 9.34
C TYR A 61 4.59 -6.21 9.67
N ILE A 62 3.86 -6.75 8.70
CA ILE A 62 3.06 -7.98 8.89
C ILE A 62 3.96 -9.15 9.28
N GLU A 63 5.10 -9.34 8.59
CA GLU A 63 6.05 -10.41 8.95
C GLU A 63 6.65 -10.20 10.35
N LYS A 64 6.96 -8.96 10.71
CA LYS A 64 7.46 -8.62 12.05
C LYS A 64 6.41 -8.85 13.13
N GLU A 65 5.16 -8.45 12.89
CA GLU A 65 4.01 -8.69 13.77
C GLU A 65 3.82 -10.20 14.00
N LYS A 66 3.82 -10.97 12.91
CA LYS A 66 3.69 -12.43 12.95
C LYS A 66 4.81 -13.08 13.76
N GLN A 67 6.05 -12.62 13.62
CA GLN A 67 7.19 -13.11 14.40
C GLN A 67 7.04 -12.79 15.91
N LEU A 68 6.60 -11.59 16.26
CA LEU A 68 6.35 -11.22 17.66
C LEU A 68 5.25 -12.08 18.29
N TYR A 69 4.14 -12.30 17.57
CA TYR A 69 3.09 -13.19 18.06
C TYR A 69 3.56 -14.64 18.17
N LYS A 70 4.41 -15.12 17.25
CA LYS A 70 5.00 -16.45 17.34
C LYS A 70 5.85 -16.63 18.60
N GLU A 71 6.70 -15.65 18.90
CA GLU A 71 7.56 -15.68 20.09
C GLU A 71 6.73 -15.66 21.39
N ALA A 72 5.71 -14.81 21.46
CA ALA A 72 4.79 -14.77 22.60
C ALA A 72 3.93 -16.05 22.71
N ALA A 73 3.48 -16.60 21.58
CA ALA A 73 2.72 -17.85 21.53
C ALA A 73 3.53 -19.05 22.03
N ASN A 74 4.82 -19.11 21.69
CA ASN A 74 5.77 -20.12 22.17
C ASN A 74 6.07 -19.98 23.68
N SER A 75 5.72 -18.84 24.28
CA SER A 75 5.85 -18.57 25.71
C SER A 75 4.52 -18.80 26.45
N ASP A 76 3.62 -19.61 25.89
CA ASP A 76 2.28 -19.94 26.42
C ASP A 76 1.32 -18.75 26.62
N HIS A 77 1.57 -17.61 25.94
CA HIS A 77 0.64 -16.48 25.97
C HIS A 77 -0.59 -16.78 25.10
N SER A 78 -1.73 -17.05 25.75
CA SER A 78 -2.96 -17.52 25.09
C SER A 78 -3.50 -16.56 24.02
N ASP A 79 -3.50 -15.25 24.28
CA ASP A 79 -3.94 -14.28 23.26
C ASP A 79 -3.01 -14.23 22.05
N ALA A 80 -1.69 -14.38 22.26
CA ALA A 80 -0.73 -14.41 21.17
C ALA A 80 -0.86 -15.69 20.33
N GLN A 81 -1.18 -16.83 20.96
CA GLN A 81 -1.51 -18.06 20.22
C GLN A 81 -2.72 -17.84 19.32
N TYR A 82 -3.79 -17.21 19.83
CA TYR A 82 -4.97 -16.89 19.03
C TYR A 82 -4.64 -15.98 17.84
N GLN A 83 -3.92 -14.88 18.09
CA GLN A 83 -3.55 -13.92 17.03
C GLN A 83 -2.61 -14.54 16.00
N TYR A 84 -1.64 -15.36 16.43
CA TYR A 84 -0.72 -16.04 15.52
C TYR A 84 -1.45 -17.02 14.60
N VAL A 85 -2.37 -17.82 15.14
CA VAL A 85 -3.21 -18.74 14.32
C VAL A 85 -4.10 -17.95 13.36
N ALA A 86 -4.68 -16.83 13.79
CA ALA A 86 -5.50 -15.98 12.93
C ALA A 86 -4.71 -15.44 11.72
N LEU A 87 -3.49 -14.96 11.94
CA LEU A 87 -2.58 -14.50 10.88
C LEU A 87 -2.23 -15.63 9.90
N LEU A 88 -1.90 -16.83 10.41
CA LEU A 88 -1.61 -17.99 9.55
C LEU A 88 -2.80 -18.40 8.68
N LEU A 89 -4.02 -18.35 9.21
CA LEU A 89 -5.24 -18.65 8.45
C LEU A 89 -5.51 -17.61 7.35
N GLN A 90 -5.16 -16.34 7.57
CA GLN A 90 -5.27 -15.32 6.52
C GLN A 90 -4.29 -15.56 5.38
N ASP A 91 -3.05 -15.97 5.67
CA ASP A 91 -2.04 -16.27 4.66
C ASP A 91 -2.45 -17.46 3.79
N LEU A 92 -2.95 -18.54 4.40
CA LEU A 92 -3.45 -19.71 3.68
C LEU A 92 -4.59 -19.35 2.71
N LYS A 93 -5.53 -18.50 3.14
CA LYS A 93 -6.63 -18.04 2.27
C LYS A 93 -6.13 -17.22 1.09
N LYS A 94 -5.11 -16.37 1.27
CA LYS A 94 -4.51 -15.60 0.18
C LYS A 94 -3.85 -16.53 -0.84
N GLU A 95 -3.11 -17.55 -0.39
CA GLU A 95 -2.48 -18.54 -1.27
C GLU A 95 -3.51 -19.35 -2.07
N GLU A 96 -4.65 -19.69 -1.48
CA GLU A 96 -5.73 -20.39 -2.19
C GLU A 96 -6.40 -19.53 -3.26
N ASN A 97 -6.56 -18.23 -3.02
CA ASN A 97 -7.16 -17.31 -3.98
C ASN A 97 -6.22 -17.05 -5.17
N ASN A 98 -4.93 -16.87 -4.92
CA ASN A 98 -3.92 -16.63 -5.96
C ASN A 98 -3.67 -17.84 -6.89
N LYS A 99 -4.13 -19.05 -6.52
CA LYS A 99 -4.06 -20.25 -7.37
C LYS A 99 -5.29 -20.44 -8.26
N LYS A 100 -6.32 -19.62 -8.10
CA LYS A 100 -7.58 -19.70 -8.85
C LYS A 100 -7.72 -18.61 -9.92
N GLU A 101 -6.76 -17.69 -10.00
CA GLU A 101 -6.58 -16.70 -11.08
C GLU A 101 -5.54 -17.20 -12.09
#